data_AF-A0A484I966-F1
#
_entry.id   AF-A0A484I966-F1
#
_cell.length_a   1.000
_cell.length_b   1.000
_cell.length_c   1.000
_cell.angle_alpha   90.00
_cell.angle_beta   90.00
_cell.angle_gamma   90.00
#
_symmetry.space_group_name_H-M   'P 1'
#
loop_
_entity.id
_entity.type
_entity.pdbx_description
1 polymer ?
#
loop_
_entity_poly.entity_id
_entity_poly.type
_entity_poly.pdbx_seq_one_letter_code
_entity_poly.pdbx_strand_id
1 'polypeptide(L)' 'MDGSNSSDPNGSQLDYFWNQTSGPEVTLNDPTSSNPTFTAPNVIEQTDLIFQLTATNEECVVSEPDEVVITVNL' A
#
# COMPACT_ATOMS: atom_id res chain seq x y z
N MET A 1 4.58 4.82 0.26
CA MET A 1 3.10 4.91 0.12
C MET A 1 2.56 5.49 1.41
N ASP A 2 1.37 6.11 1.41
CA ASP A 2 0.84 6.82 2.60
C ASP A 2 -0.66 6.54 2.78
N GLY A 3 -0.97 5.71 3.78
CA GLY A 3 -2.32 5.39 4.21
C GLY A 3 -2.77 6.17 5.45
N SER A 4 -1.96 7.12 5.95
CA SER A 4 -2.23 7.82 7.21
C SER A 4 -3.49 8.71 7.20
N ASN A 5 -4.05 8.98 6.02
CA ASN A 5 -5.30 9.71 5.86
C ASN A 5 -6.56 8.82 5.92
N SER A 6 -6.41 7.50 6.05
CA SER A 6 -7.55 6.60 6.28
C SER A 6 -8.20 6.87 7.63
N SER A 7 -9.52 6.73 7.69
CA SER A 7 -10.30 6.97 8.91
C SER A 7 -11.48 6.02 9.02
N ASP A 8 -11.76 5.54 10.22
CA ASP A 8 -13.04 4.93 10.57
C ASP A 8 -14.04 6.02 11.02
N PRO A 9 -15.32 6.00 10.58
CA PRO A 9 -16.32 7.00 11.00
C PRO A 9 -16.58 7.07 12.51
N ASN A 10 -16.31 5.99 13.24
CA ASN A 10 -16.43 5.93 14.70
C ASN A 10 -15.13 6.31 15.42
N GLY A 11 -14.06 6.58 14.66
CA GLY A 11 -12.74 6.94 15.20
C GLY A 11 -11.92 5.75 15.70
N SER A 12 -12.29 4.52 15.32
CA SER A 12 -11.53 3.31 15.65
C SER A 12 -10.11 3.36 15.07
N GLN A 13 -9.16 2.74 15.78
CA GLN A 13 -7.84 2.49 15.24
C GLN A 13 -7.94 1.58 14.01
N LEU A 14 -7.08 1.83 13.03
CA LEU A 14 -6.98 1.05 11.80
C LEU A 14 -5.67 0.26 11.76
N ASP A 15 -5.76 -1.00 11.36
CA ASP A 15 -4.64 -1.80 10.89
C ASP A 15 -4.61 -1.75 9.35
N TYR A 16 -3.42 -1.66 8.77
CA TYR A 16 -3.22 -1.48 7.34
C TYR A 16 -2.70 -2.77 6.70
N PHE A 17 -3.05 -2.98 5.43
CA PHE A 17 -2.51 -4.08 4.63
C PHE A 17 -2.20 -3.58 3.23
N TRP A 18 -0.91 -3.59 2.90
CA TRP A 18 -0.43 -3.30 1.56
C TRP A 18 -0.10 -4.58 0.82
N ASN A 19 -0.64 -4.73 -0.38
CA ASN A 19 -0.34 -5.83 -1.27
C ASN A 19 0.08 -5.31 -2.64
N GLN A 20 1.21 -5.79 -3.18
CA GLN A 20 1.58 -5.52 -4.56
C GLN A 20 0.76 -6.42 -5.50
N THR A 21 0.14 -5.83 -6.52
CA THR A 21 -0.71 -6.55 -7.47
C THR A 21 -0.14 -6.59 -8.89
N SER A 22 0.81 -5.70 -9.21
CA SER A 22 1.44 -5.65 -10.54
C SER A 22 2.85 -5.07 -10.49
N GLY A 23 3.61 -5.34 -11.56
CA GLY A 23 5.00 -4.93 -11.76
C GLY A 23 6.02 -5.87 -11.10
N PRO A 24 7.32 -5.58 -11.24
CA PRO A 24 8.39 -6.33 -10.57
C PRO A 24 8.19 -6.37 -9.06
N GLU A 25 8.30 -7.56 -8.46
CA GLU A 25 8.11 -7.75 -7.02
C GLU A 25 9.12 -6.94 -6.20
N VAL A 26 8.63 -6.21 -5.20
CA VAL A 26 9.45 -5.50 -4.22
C VAL A 26 9.12 -5.94 -2.79
N THR A 27 10.11 -5.91 -1.91
CA THR A 27 9.88 -6.13 -0.49
C THR A 27 9.57 -4.81 0.21
N LEU A 28 8.39 -4.71 0.81
CA LEU A 28 8.05 -3.60 1.72
C LEU A 28 8.77 -3.80 3.05
N ASN A 29 9.25 -2.70 3.67
CA ASN A 29 9.90 -2.78 4.98
C ASN A 29 8.94 -3.24 6.09
N ASP A 30 7.66 -2.87 5.97
CA ASP A 30 6.56 -3.30 6.83
C ASP A 30 5.23 -3.13 6.05
N PRO A 31 4.67 -4.20 5.46
CA PRO A 31 3.42 -4.13 4.70
C PRO A 31 2.19 -3.80 5.56
N THR A 32 2.33 -3.75 6.89
CA THR A 32 1.26 -3.41 7.84
C THR A 32 1.37 -1.99 8.41
N SER A 33 2.43 -1.26 8.08
CA SER A 33 2.55 0.15 8.41
C SER A 33 1.56 0.99 7.61
N SER A 34 1.12 2.13 8.15
CA SER A 34 0.39 3.13 7.38
C SER A 34 1.24 3.66 6.21
N ASN A 35 2.56 3.77 6.40
CA ASN A 35 3.46 4.42 5.46
C ASN A 35 4.66 3.53 5.10
N PRO A 36 4.45 2.39 4.40
CA PRO A 36 5.53 1.51 4.00
C PRO A 36 6.41 2.15 2.92
N THR A 37 7.63 1.64 2.87
CA THR A 37 8.68 2.00 1.92
C THR A 37 9.30 0.73 1.32
N PHE A 38 9.90 0.88 0.16
CA PHE A 38 10.68 -0.15 -0.50
C PHE A 38 11.82 0.51 -1.28
N THR A 39 12.81 -0.29 -1.67
CA THR A 39 13.84 0.16 -2.61
C THR A 39 13.34 -0.09 -4.03
N ALA A 40 13.30 0.95 -4.87
CA ALA A 40 12.87 0.81 -6.25
C ALA A 40 13.74 -0.24 -7.00
N PRO A 41 13.13 -1.13 -7.79
CA PRO A 41 13.87 -2.11 -8.56
C PRO A 41 14.64 -1.42 -9.70
N ASN A 42 15.73 -2.05 -10.16
CA ASN A 42 16.37 -1.62 -11.40
C ASN A 42 15.47 -2.00 -12.58
N VAL A 43 15.08 -1.02 -13.38
CA VAL A 43 14.26 -1.20 -14.57
C VAL A 43 15.06 -0.82 -15.81
N ILE A 44 14.71 -1.38 -16.97
CA ILE A 44 15.35 -1.07 -18.27
C ILE A 44 14.46 -0.20 -19.16
N GLU A 45 13.23 0.05 -18.71
CA GLU A 45 12.24 0.94 -19.30
C GLU A 45 11.32 1.44 -18.18
N GLN A 46 10.56 2.51 -18.45
CA GLN A 46 9.59 3.03 -17.48
C GLN A 46 8.60 1.92 -17.10
N THR A 47 8.47 1.66 -15.79
CA THR A 47 7.69 0.54 -15.27
C THR A 47 6.78 1.02 -14.14
N ASP A 48 5.53 0.61 -14.17
CA ASP A 48 4.59 0.85 -13.08
C ASP A 48 4.59 -0.32 -12.08
N LEU A 49 4.64 0.01 -10.80
CA LEU A 49 4.35 -0.88 -9.67
C LEU A 49 2.97 -0.50 -9.14
N ILE A 50 2.08 -1.49 -9.01
CA ILE A 50 0.72 -1.25 -8.51
C ILE A 50 0.57 -1.94 -7.15
N PHE A 51 0.10 -1.18 -6.17
CA PHE A 51 -0.17 -1.63 -4.82
C PHE A 51 -1.62 -1.36 -4.47
N GLN A 52 -2.20 -2.25 -3.65
CA GLN A 52 -3.50 -2.07 -3.05
C GLN A 52 -3.37 -1.90 -1.55
N LEU A 53 -4.08 -0.90 -1.00
CA LEU A 53 -4.27 -0.70 0.42
C LEU A 53 -5.66 -1.16 0.82
N THR A 54 -5.75 -1.99 1.86
CA THR A 54 -6.97 -2.13 2.66
C THR A 54 -6.67 -1.74 4.11
N ALA A 55 -7.70 -1.27 4.81
CA ALA A 55 -7.64 -1.03 6.25
C ALA A 55 -8.74 -1.84 6.95
N THR A 56 -8.46 -2.31 8.16
CA THR A 56 -9.47 -2.94 9.03
C THR A 56 -9.52 -2.23 10.37
N ASN A 57 -10.70 -2.14 10.96
CA ASN A 57 -10.87 -1.70 12.34
C ASN A 57 -10.90 -2.90 13.32
N GLU A 58 -11.05 -2.61 14.61
CA GLU A 58 -11.14 -3.61 15.68
C GLU A 58 -12.36 -4.54 15.61
N GLU A 59 -13.37 -4.19 14.81
CA GLU A 59 -14.55 -5.02 14.55
C GLU A 59 -14.36 -5.95 13.33
N CYS A 60 -13.14 -6.02 12.78
CA CYS A 60 -12.78 -6.78 11.58
C CYS A 60 -13.56 -6.33 10.33
N VAL A 61 -14.05 -5.09 10.29
CA VAL A 61 -14.63 -4.50 9.09
C VAL A 61 -13.50 -4.03 8.19
N VAL A 62 -13.40 -4.62 7.00
CA VAL A 62 -12.37 -4.30 6.00
C VAL A 62 -12.91 -3.27 5.02
N SER A 63 -12.09 -2.27 4.68
CA SER A 63 -12.42 -1.28 3.64
C SER A 63 -12.44 -1.90 2.25
N GLU A 64 -13.09 -1.21 1.31
CA GLU A 64 -12.76 -1.41 -0.11
C GLU A 64 -11.28 -1.07 -0.35
N PRO A 65 -10.63 -1.72 -1.33
CA PRO A 65 -9.23 -1.45 -1.64
C PRO A 65 -9.05 -0.09 -2.31
N ASP A 66 -7.99 0.63 -1.94
CA ASP A 66 -7.48 1.78 -2.67
C ASP A 66 -6.24 1.38 -3.48
N GLU A 67 -6.06 1.98 -4.67
CA GLU A 67 -4.96 1.66 -5.58
C GLU A 67 -3.91 2.77 -5.60
N VAL A 68 -2.64 2.37 -5.46
CA VAL A 68 -1.48 3.27 -5.57
C VAL A 68 -0.58 2.78 -6.69
N VAL A 69 -0.40 3.63 -7.70
CA VAL A 69 0.54 3.41 -8.81
C VAL A 69 1.83 4.19 -8.55
N ILE A 70 2.96 3.50 -8.61
CA ILE A 70 4.29 4.09 -8.53
C ILE A 70 5.01 3.82 -9.85
N THR A 71 5.25 4.89 -10.60
CA THR A 71 6.04 4.83 -11.84
C THR A 71 7.53 4.95 -11.51
N VAL A 72 8.30 3.92 -11.84
CA VAL A 72 9.76 3.91 -11.78
C VAL A 72 10.30 4.32 -13.14
N ASN A 73 11.00 5.44 -13.18
CA ASN A 73 11.67 5.92 -14.37
C ASN A 73 13.03 5.21 -14.54
N LEU A 74 13.47 5.05 -15.79
CA LEU A 74 14.83 4.63 -16.12
C LEU A 74 15.86 5.70 -15.72
#